data_AF-A0A521WIM8-F1
#
_entry.id   AF-A0A521WIM8-F1
#
_cell.length_a   1.000
_cell.length_b   1.000
_cell.length_c   1.000
_cell.angle_alpha   90.00
_cell.angle_beta   90.00
_cell.angle_gamma   90.00
#
_symmetry.space_group_name_H-M   'P 1'
#
loop_
_entity.id
_entity.type
_entity.pdbx_description
1 polymer ?
#
loop_
_entity_poly.entity_id
_entity_poly.type
_entity_poly.pdbx_seq_one_letter_code
_entity_poly.pdbx_strand_id
1 'polypeptide(L)'
;MYDYHLVSTELREPYEPRACRIVRRLRSELRDDLALVEIEPPLSRHVNGTDKDVRRLILVPRLQGTALFPVSEWPLAVYVCRLKGTEEIETETVASDSLAILDWGEVRQSEG
;
A
#
# COMPACT_ATOMS: atom_id res chain seq x y z
N MET A 1 5.34 -2.98 17.42
CA MET A 1 4.63 -1.70 17.31
C MET A 1 4.46 -1.45 15.84
N TYR A 2 3.23 -1.35 15.36
CA TYR A 2 2.93 -1.15 13.94
C TYR A 2 2.55 0.30 13.73
N ASP A 3 2.84 0.84 12.55
CA ASP A 3 2.58 2.25 12.31
C ASP A 3 1.09 2.46 11.97
N TYR A 4 0.49 1.58 11.15
CA TYR A 4 -0.89 1.76 10.64
C TYR A 4 -1.67 0.47 10.31
N HIS A 5 -3.00 0.58 10.16
CA HIS A 5 -3.93 -0.46 9.68
C HIS A 5 -4.55 -0.14 8.31
N LEU A 6 -4.67 -1.14 7.42
CA LEU A 6 -5.27 -1.04 6.07
C LEU A 6 -6.65 -1.73 5.96
N VAL A 7 -7.69 -1.05 5.44
CA VAL A 7 -9.06 -1.59 5.21
C VAL A 7 -9.52 -1.39 3.74
N SER A 8 -10.22 -2.37 3.12
CA SER A 8 -10.79 -2.28 1.76
C SER A 8 -12.26 -1.84 1.74
N THR A 9 -12.71 -1.17 0.65
CA THR A 9 -14.07 -0.61 0.49
C THR A 9 -14.83 -1.04 -0.79
N GLU A 10 -14.31 -1.98 -1.60
CA GLU A 10 -14.97 -2.51 -2.81
C GLU A 10 -15.70 -3.85 -2.55
N LEU A 11 -16.56 -4.31 -3.48
CA LEU A 11 -17.49 -5.48 -3.42
C LEU A 11 -16.86 -6.88 -3.19
N ARG A 12 -15.64 -6.96 -2.66
CA ARG A 12 -15.03 -8.18 -2.12
C ARG A 12 -15.25 -8.21 -0.60
N GLU A 13 -15.12 -9.39 0.02
CA GLU A 13 -15.08 -9.46 1.48
C GLU A 13 -13.98 -8.52 2.00
N PRO A 14 -14.32 -7.54 2.86
CA PRO A 14 -13.34 -6.62 3.44
C PRO A 14 -12.27 -7.45 4.14
N TYR A 15 -11.04 -7.36 3.69
CA TYR A 15 -9.96 -8.07 4.35
C TYR A 15 -9.64 -7.40 5.69
N GLU A 16 -9.39 -8.22 6.71
CA GLU A 16 -9.11 -7.73 8.07
C GLU A 16 -7.97 -6.69 8.08
N PRO A 17 -7.99 -5.74 9.04
CA PRO A 17 -6.93 -4.77 9.20
C PRO A 17 -5.53 -5.40 9.20
N ARG A 18 -4.67 -4.94 8.30
CA ARG A 18 -3.27 -5.40 8.22
C ARG A 18 -2.34 -4.39 8.83
N ALA A 19 -1.50 -4.86 9.73
CA ALA A 19 -0.38 -4.09 10.24
C ALA A 19 0.58 -3.78 9.09
N CYS A 20 0.88 -2.50 8.89
CA CYS A 20 1.84 -2.04 7.89
C CYS A 20 3.13 -1.56 8.56
N ARG A 21 4.27 -2.13 8.15
CA ARG A 21 5.60 -1.63 8.50
C ARG A 21 6.24 -0.96 7.29
N ILE A 22 6.58 0.32 7.40
CA ILE A 22 7.25 1.03 6.30
C ILE A 22 8.66 0.44 6.12
N VAL A 23 8.95 -0.03 4.91
CA VAL A 23 10.27 -0.54 4.51
C VAL A 23 11.12 0.60 3.95
N ARG A 24 10.56 1.39 3.03
CA ARG A 24 11.19 2.59 2.48
C ARG A 24 10.16 3.54 1.86
N ARG A 25 10.52 4.81 1.76
CA ARG A 25 9.83 5.78 0.90
C ARG A 25 10.24 5.56 -0.56
N LEU A 26 9.28 5.69 -1.46
CA LEU A 26 9.45 5.62 -2.90
C LEU A 26 8.94 6.90 -3.56
N ARG A 27 9.37 7.13 -4.79
CA ARG A 27 8.87 8.19 -5.66
C ARG A 27 8.58 7.65 -7.06
N SER A 28 7.71 8.33 -7.77
CA SER A 28 7.45 8.17 -9.19
C SER A 28 7.51 9.54 -9.89
N GLU A 29 7.31 9.54 -11.20
CA GLU A 29 7.13 10.74 -12.01
C GLU A 29 5.86 11.53 -11.64
N LEU A 30 4.90 10.91 -10.96
CA LEU A 30 3.64 11.54 -10.56
C LEU A 30 3.66 12.08 -9.13
N ARG A 31 4.37 11.41 -8.22
CA ARG A 31 4.33 11.69 -6.78
C ARG A 31 5.62 11.27 -6.08
N ASP A 32 6.00 11.96 -5.01
CA ASP A 32 7.22 11.69 -4.25
C ASP A 32 6.96 11.05 -2.87
N ASP A 33 5.74 10.66 -2.58
CA ASP A 33 5.25 10.24 -1.26
C ASP A 33 4.61 8.84 -1.25
N LEU A 34 5.23 7.90 -1.96
CA LEU A 34 4.82 6.50 -1.97
C LEU A 34 5.51 5.73 -0.83
N ALA A 35 4.87 4.69 -0.30
CA ALA A 35 5.45 3.84 0.73
C ALA A 35 5.56 2.39 0.25
N LEU A 36 6.75 1.81 0.25
CA LEU A 36 6.88 0.36 0.25
C LEU A 36 6.66 -0.14 1.67
N VAL A 37 5.66 -0.98 1.86
CA VAL A 37 5.30 -1.55 3.16
C VAL A 37 5.40 -3.06 3.14
N GLU A 38 5.75 -3.62 4.29
CA GLU A 38 5.53 -5.03 4.60
C GLU A 38 4.25 -5.14 5.43
N ILE A 39 3.41 -6.12 5.11
CA ILE A 39 2.11 -6.31 5.76
C ILE A 39 2.00 -7.66 6.50
N GLU A 40 1.31 -7.62 7.63
CA GLU A 40 0.92 -8.81 8.42
C GLU A 40 -0.55 -8.66 8.87
N PRO A 41 -1.43 -9.66 8.63
CA PRO A 41 -1.19 -10.86 7.84
C PRO A 41 -1.00 -10.59 6.35
N PRO A 42 -0.33 -11.48 5.60
CA PRO A 42 -0.19 -11.31 4.17
C PRO A 42 -1.56 -11.27 3.46
N LEU A 43 -1.58 -10.65 2.29
CA LEU A 43 -2.73 -10.69 1.40
C LEU A 43 -2.78 -12.06 0.71
N SER A 44 -3.88 -12.79 0.88
CA SER A 44 -4.02 -14.12 0.30
C SER A 44 -4.01 -14.06 -1.23
N ARG A 45 -3.27 -15.00 -1.83
CA ARG A 45 -3.23 -15.20 -3.28
C ARG A 45 -4.60 -15.44 -3.91
N HIS A 46 -5.50 -16.07 -3.15
CA HIS A 46 -6.85 -16.41 -3.60
C HIS A 46 -7.75 -15.18 -3.75
N VAL A 47 -7.51 -14.14 -2.94
CA VAL A 47 -8.27 -12.90 -2.97
C VAL A 47 -7.77 -11.96 -4.08
N ASN A 48 -6.46 -11.95 -4.32
CA ASN A 48 -5.81 -11.00 -5.24
C ASN A 48 -5.44 -11.58 -6.61
N GLY A 49 -5.75 -12.86 -6.86
CA GLY A 49 -5.42 -13.53 -8.13
C GLY A 49 -3.92 -13.54 -8.41
N THR A 50 -3.10 -13.69 -7.38
CA THR A 50 -1.63 -13.73 -7.49
C THR A 50 -1.13 -15.17 -7.39
N ASP A 51 0.11 -15.42 -7.81
CA ASP A 51 0.70 -16.78 -7.74
C ASP A 51 1.04 -17.19 -6.28
N LYS A 52 1.31 -16.19 -5.44
CA LYS A 52 1.64 -16.36 -4.02
C LYS A 52 1.09 -15.25 -3.16
N ASP A 53 1.06 -15.49 -1.86
CA ASP A 53 0.61 -14.51 -0.89
C ASP A 53 1.50 -13.26 -0.95
N VAL A 54 0.86 -12.09 -0.90
CA VAL A 54 1.52 -10.80 -1.07
C VAL A 54 1.86 -10.25 0.31
N ARG A 55 3.16 -10.13 0.58
CA ARG A 55 3.69 -9.55 1.83
C ARG A 55 4.14 -8.10 1.68
N ARG A 56 4.45 -7.67 0.47
CA ARG A 56 4.94 -6.32 0.19
C ARG A 56 4.02 -5.60 -0.77
N LEU A 57 3.71 -4.36 -0.43
CA LEU A 57 2.80 -3.51 -1.17
C LEU A 57 3.39 -2.11 -1.30
N ILE A 58 2.94 -1.38 -2.32
CA ILE A 58 3.21 0.03 -2.49
C ILE A 58 1.92 0.77 -2.18
N LEU A 59 1.95 1.64 -1.17
CA LEU A 59 0.83 2.53 -0.85
C LEU A 59 1.05 3.88 -1.54
N VAL A 60 0.00 4.37 -2.19
CA VAL A 60 0.01 5.67 -2.90
C VAL A 60 -1.18 6.49 -2.42
N PRO A 61 -1.01 7.75 -1.98
CA PRO A 61 -2.16 8.58 -1.60
C PRO A 61 -3.11 8.74 -2.78
N ARG A 62 -4.40 8.48 -2.52
CA ARG A 62 -5.43 8.46 -3.57
C ARG A 62 -5.94 9.85 -3.91
N LEU A 63 -6.06 10.72 -2.90
CA LEU A 63 -6.69 12.03 -3.05
C LEU A 63 -5.65 13.10 -3.38
N GLN A 64 -6.07 14.11 -4.13
CA GLN A 64 -5.25 15.27 -4.40
C GLN A 64 -5.10 16.10 -3.11
N GLY A 65 -3.88 16.56 -2.83
CA GLY A 65 -3.58 17.38 -1.63
C GLY A 65 -3.34 16.58 -0.35
N THR A 66 -3.44 15.25 -0.38
CA THR A 66 -3.11 14.38 0.76
C THR A 66 -1.72 13.77 0.59
N ALA A 67 -1.09 13.38 1.71
CA ALA A 67 0.26 12.82 1.69
C ALA A 67 0.45 11.72 2.74
N LEU A 68 1.35 10.78 2.48
CA LEU A 68 1.81 9.76 3.45
C LEU A 68 2.96 10.25 4.34
N PHE A 69 3.72 11.27 3.89
CA PHE A 69 4.95 11.71 4.54
C PHE A 69 5.04 13.25 4.61
N PRO A 70 4.65 13.88 5.73
CA PRO A 70 3.92 13.30 6.86
C PRO A 70 2.49 12.92 6.47
N VAL A 71 1.82 12.10 7.29
CA VAL A 71 0.42 11.75 7.03
C VAL A 71 -0.47 12.98 7.21
N SER A 72 -1.17 13.36 6.16
CA SER A 72 -1.96 14.60 6.13
C SER A 72 -3.26 14.52 6.93
N GLU A 73 -3.88 13.34 7.01
CA GLU A 73 -5.17 13.13 7.67
C GLU A 73 -5.36 11.66 8.08
N TRP A 74 -6.30 11.42 9.00
CA TRP A 74 -6.69 10.09 9.46
C TRP A 74 -8.21 9.91 9.36
N PRO A 75 -8.72 8.84 8.73
CA PRO A 75 -8.00 7.87 7.89
C PRO A 75 -7.46 8.51 6.60
N LEU A 76 -6.34 8.00 6.08
CA LEU A 76 -5.79 8.42 4.77
C LEU A 76 -6.17 7.41 3.68
N ALA A 77 -6.89 7.85 2.66
CA ALA A 77 -7.21 7.01 1.50
C ALA A 77 -5.98 6.75 0.62
N VAL A 78 -5.72 5.48 0.29
CA VAL A 78 -4.58 5.03 -0.52
C VAL A 78 -5.00 4.05 -1.62
N TYR A 79 -4.25 4.05 -2.72
CA TYR A 79 -4.18 2.90 -3.62
C TYR A 79 -3.23 1.86 -3.03
N VAL A 80 -3.65 0.59 -3.09
CA VAL A 80 -2.84 -0.56 -2.74
C VAL A 80 -2.28 -1.14 -4.02
N CYS A 81 -0.98 -0.97 -4.24
CA CYS A 81 -0.31 -1.32 -5.48
C CYS A 81 0.70 -2.45 -5.31
N ARG A 82 0.99 -3.14 -6.40
CA ARG A 82 2.18 -3.99 -6.56
C ARG A 82 2.98 -3.56 -7.79
N LEU A 83 4.23 -4.00 -7.86
CA LEU A 83 5.04 -3.86 -9.06
C LEU A 83 4.64 -4.93 -10.10
N LYS A 84 4.66 -4.57 -11.38
CA LYS A 84 4.43 -5.48 -12.51
C LYS A 84 5.71 -6.26 -12.81
N GLY A 85 5.60 -7.57 -12.96
CA GLY A 85 6.68 -8.43 -13.47
C GLY A 85 7.84 -8.74 -12.52
N THR A 86 8.00 -8.02 -11.40
CA THR A 86 8.99 -8.33 -10.36
C THR A 86 8.47 -7.94 -8.98
N GLU A 87 9.05 -8.54 -7.95
CA GLU A 87 8.70 -8.29 -6.55
C GLU A 87 9.76 -7.47 -5.81
N GLU A 88 10.90 -7.26 -6.45
CA GLU A 88 12.02 -6.56 -5.86
C GLU A 88 12.10 -5.12 -6.38
N ILE A 89 12.14 -4.19 -5.42
CA ILE A 89 12.32 -2.77 -5.67
C ILE A 89 13.70 -2.41 -5.15
N GLU A 90 14.68 -2.46 -6.05
CA GLU A 90 16.08 -2.16 -5.72
C GLU A 90 16.31 -0.65 -5.56
N THR A 91 15.53 0.17 -6.28
CA THR A 91 15.72 1.62 -6.30
C THR A 91 14.60 2.38 -5.59
N GLU A 92 14.86 3.64 -5.25
CA GLU A 92 13.89 4.53 -4.62
C GLU A 92 12.83 5.07 -5.60
N THR A 93 13.03 4.82 -6.89
CA THR A 93 12.18 5.34 -7.96
C THR A 93 11.45 4.19 -8.65
N VAL A 94 10.14 4.32 -8.78
CA VAL A 94 9.30 3.39 -9.53
C VAL A 94 8.52 4.17 -10.59
N ALA A 95 8.48 3.65 -11.82
CA ALA A 95 7.65 4.25 -12.86
C ALA A 95 6.18 3.98 -12.55
N SER A 96 5.30 4.98 -12.70
CA SER A 96 3.88 4.80 -12.34
C SER A 96 3.19 3.74 -13.20
N ASP A 97 3.62 3.58 -14.46
CA ASP A 97 3.15 2.55 -15.38
C ASP A 97 3.56 1.12 -14.98
N SER A 98 4.61 0.98 -14.16
CA SER A 98 5.05 -0.29 -13.58
C SER A 98 4.20 -0.72 -12.38
N LEU A 99 3.31 0.15 -11.89
CA LEU A 99 2.42 -0.16 -10.77
C LEU A 99 1.11 -0.78 -11.28
N ALA A 100 0.68 -1.85 -10.62
CA ALA A 100 -0.65 -2.42 -10.76
C ALA A 100 -1.44 -2.19 -9.48
N ILE A 101 -2.59 -1.53 -9.59
CA ILE A 101 -3.52 -1.34 -8.48
C ILE A 101 -4.20 -2.68 -8.20
N LEU A 102 -4.04 -3.15 -6.97
CA LEU A 102 -4.69 -4.36 -6.45
C LEU A 102 -6.05 -4.03 -5.84
N ASP A 103 -6.09 -2.97 -5.03
CA ASP A 103 -7.28 -2.53 -4.32
C ASP A 103 -7.14 -1.05 -3.89
N TRP A 104 -8.19 -0.54 -3.27
CA TRP A 104 -8.21 0.73 -2.56
C TRP A 104 -8.29 0.45 -1.05
N GLY A 105 -7.73 1.35 -0.26
CA GLY A 105 -7.93 1.24 1.17
C GLY A 105 -7.68 2.50 1.95
N GLU A 106 -7.71 2.36 3.26
CA GLU A 106 -7.47 3.44 4.20
C GLU A 106 -6.35 3.05 5.14
N VAL A 107 -5.37 3.94 5.30
CA VAL A 107 -4.35 3.86 6.34
C VAL A 107 -4.94 4.53 7.58
N ARG A 108 -4.89 3.85 8.73
CA ARG A 108 -5.38 4.34 10.03
C ARG A 108 -4.27 4.32 11.06
N GLN A 109 -4.28 5.27 12.00
CA GLN A 109 -3.33 5.33 13.10
C GLN A 109 -3.37 4.03 13.91
N SER A 110 -2.22 3.44 14.21
CA SER A 110 -2.16 2.36 15.21
C SER A 110 -2.62 2.91 16.56
N GLU A 111 -3.61 2.27 17.19
CA GLU A 111 -3.82 2.50 18.62
C GLU A 111 -2.59 1.96 19.36
N GLY A 112 -1.97 2.82 20.17
CA GLY A 112 -0.79 2.48 20.97
C GLY A 112 -1.12 1.58 22.15
#